data_AF-A0A520UPQ9-F1
#
_entry.id   AF-A0A520UPQ9-F1
#
_cell.length_a   1.000
_cell.length_b   1.000
_cell.length_c   1.000
_cell.angle_alpha   90.00
_cell.angle_beta   90.00
_cell.angle_gamma   90.00
#
_symmetry.space_group_name_H-M   'P 1'
#
loop_
_entity.id
_entity.type
_entity.pdbx_description
1 polymer ?
#
loop_
_entity_poly.entity_id
_entity_poly.type
_entity_poly.pdbx_seq_one_letter_code
_entity_poly.pdbx_strand_id
1 'polypeptide(L)'
;MLNTTINKIVMILTSKILMVKPNNFRSNEETIVNNFFQKNSLGISNGVLNKIAIKEFNQFVRKLEDNEIEVVVIGGSRTLSNPDEIFPNNWIVFDQNKIGIFPMFAKNRRTEVNYDLINKINSNNDYKIYDYTKYADSEIFLEGTGSFVFKQN
;
A
#
# COMPACT_ATOMS: atom_id res chain seq x y z
N MET A 1 8.53 -43.17 24.85
CA MET A 1 9.00 -42.14 23.88
C MET A 1 8.01 -41.00 23.93
N LEU A 2 8.39 -39.86 24.54
CA LEU A 2 7.57 -38.65 24.54
C LEU A 2 7.74 -37.97 23.18
N ASN A 3 6.64 -37.87 22.44
CA ASN A 3 6.59 -37.20 21.15
C ASN A 3 6.40 -35.71 21.41
N THR A 4 7.50 -34.98 21.58
CA THR A 4 7.46 -33.53 21.82
C THR A 4 7.31 -32.84 20.46
N THR A 5 6.07 -32.67 20.00
CA THR A 5 5.78 -31.75 18.90
C THR A 5 6.10 -30.35 19.40
N ILE A 6 7.27 -29.84 19.02
CA ILE A 6 7.60 -28.43 19.21
C ILE A 6 6.64 -27.66 18.30
N ASN A 7 5.54 -27.18 18.87
CA ASN A 7 4.72 -26.16 18.25
C ASN A 7 5.62 -24.94 18.09
N LYS A 8 6.13 -24.76 16.88
CA LYS A 8 6.88 -23.57 16.50
C LYS A 8 5.91 -22.41 16.70
N ILE A 9 6.13 -21.61 17.74
CA ILE A 9 5.39 -20.37 17.94
C ILE A 9 5.73 -19.50 16.73
N VAL A 10 4.83 -19.46 15.75
CA VAL A 10 4.92 -18.54 14.63
C VAL A 10 4.50 -17.19 15.21
N MET A 11 5.49 -16.33 15.46
CA MET A 11 5.23 -14.95 15.82
C MET A 11 4.73 -14.23 14.56
N ILE A 12 3.41 -14.12 14.44
CA ILE A 12 2.76 -13.41 13.35
C ILE A 12 2.89 -11.90 13.63
N LEU A 13 3.73 -11.20 12.86
CA LEU A 13 3.91 -9.75 12.98
C LEU A 13 2.64 -8.98 12.54
N THR A 14 1.86 -9.54 11.61
CA THR A 14 0.58 -8.97 11.19
C THR A 14 -0.36 -10.08 10.75
N SER A 15 -1.63 -10.01 11.18
CA SER A 15 -2.67 -10.95 10.77
C SER A 15 -3.47 -10.46 9.56
N LYS A 16 -3.33 -9.17 9.18
CA LYS A 16 -4.13 -8.56 8.11
C LYS A 16 -3.37 -7.46 7.37
N ILE A 17 -3.43 -7.48 6.04
CA ILE A 17 -2.72 -6.53 5.17
C ILE A 17 -3.66 -5.96 4.11
N LEU A 18 -3.59 -4.65 3.89
CA LEU A 18 -4.23 -3.96 2.78
C LEU A 18 -3.28 -3.92 1.57
N MET A 19 -3.78 -4.32 0.41
CA MET A 19 -3.02 -4.25 -0.85
C MET A 19 -3.87 -3.68 -1.98
N VAL A 20 -3.26 -2.90 -2.88
CA VAL A 20 -3.91 -2.38 -4.09
C VAL A 20 -3.33 -3.09 -5.30
N LYS A 21 -4.20 -3.73 -6.08
CA LYS A 21 -3.79 -4.43 -7.29
C LYS A 21 -3.35 -3.40 -8.34
N PRO A 22 -2.17 -3.55 -8.95
CA PRO A 22 -1.71 -2.60 -9.96
C PRO A 22 -2.63 -2.62 -11.19
N ASN A 23 -3.03 -1.44 -11.65
CA ASN A 23 -3.74 -1.30 -12.93
C ASN A 23 -2.83 -0.75 -14.05
N ASN A 24 -1.94 0.20 -13.75
CA ASN A 24 -1.06 0.85 -14.73
C ASN A 24 0.37 1.06 -14.21
N PHE A 25 0.95 0.03 -13.61
CA PHE A 25 2.27 0.08 -13.00
C PHE A 25 3.38 0.41 -14.02
N ARG A 26 4.15 1.46 -13.71
CA ARG A 26 5.33 1.93 -14.44
C ARG A 26 6.13 2.90 -13.56
N SER A 27 7.28 3.38 -14.04
CA SER A 27 7.94 4.52 -13.41
C SER A 27 7.05 5.76 -13.43
N ASN A 28 6.95 6.46 -12.31
CA ASN A 28 6.10 7.63 -12.18
C ASN A 28 6.86 8.89 -12.60
N GLU A 29 6.35 9.59 -13.59
CA GLU A 29 6.97 10.77 -14.18
C GLU A 29 7.13 11.91 -13.17
N GLU A 30 6.24 12.04 -12.18
CA GLU A 30 6.30 13.10 -11.15
C GLU A 30 7.26 12.78 -10.00
N THR A 31 7.58 11.50 -9.76
CA THR A 31 8.43 11.10 -8.62
C THR A 31 9.78 10.54 -9.05
N ILE A 32 10.00 10.22 -10.32
CA ILE A 32 11.25 9.59 -10.79
C ILE A 32 12.49 10.44 -10.49
N VAL A 33 12.34 11.76 -10.44
CA VAL A 33 13.44 12.69 -10.10
C VAL A 33 13.83 12.58 -8.62
N ASN A 34 12.88 12.24 -7.75
CA ASN A 34 13.04 12.26 -6.29
C ASN A 34 13.05 10.86 -5.65
N ASN A 35 12.70 9.82 -6.41
CA ASN A 35 12.60 8.45 -5.91
C ASN A 35 13.80 7.61 -6.37
N PHE A 36 14.79 7.46 -5.49
CA PHE A 36 15.99 6.66 -5.73
C PHE A 36 15.72 5.18 -6.07
N PHE A 37 14.54 4.65 -5.71
CA PHE A 37 14.14 3.29 -6.02
C PHE A 37 13.59 3.13 -7.45
N GLN A 38 13.17 4.22 -8.09
CA GLN A 38 12.66 4.15 -9.46
C GLN A 38 13.80 4.13 -10.46
N LYS A 39 13.73 3.16 -11.37
CA LYS A 39 14.62 3.07 -12.53
C LYS A 39 13.80 3.19 -13.79
N ASN A 40 14.33 3.92 -14.77
CA ASN A 40 13.77 3.86 -16.11
C ASN A 40 13.90 2.44 -16.65
N SER A 41 12.75 1.83 -16.95
CA SER A 41 12.67 0.48 -17.53
C SER A 41 13.00 0.54 -19.02
N LEU A 42 14.25 0.89 -19.35
CA LEU A 42 14.72 1.03 -20.72
C LEU A 42 14.48 -0.29 -21.48
N GLY A 43 13.68 -0.24 -22.54
CA GLY A 43 13.44 -1.38 -23.43
C GLY A 43 12.25 -2.28 -23.08
N ILE A 44 11.49 -2.02 -22.00
CA ILE A 44 10.25 -2.75 -21.67
C ILE A 44 9.06 -1.80 -21.83
N SER A 45 8.03 -2.23 -22.57
CA SER A 45 6.82 -1.42 -22.70
C SER A 45 5.99 -1.42 -21.41
N ASN A 46 5.31 -0.31 -21.10
CA ASN A 46 4.47 -0.18 -19.91
C ASN A 46 3.44 -1.31 -19.78
N GLY A 47 2.87 -1.77 -20.90
CA GLY A 47 1.92 -2.88 -20.90
C GLY A 47 2.55 -4.22 -20.50
N VAL A 48 3.81 -4.47 -20.86
CA VAL A 48 4.55 -5.67 -20.43
C VAL A 48 4.94 -5.55 -18.96
N LEU A 49 5.43 -4.38 -18.55
CA LEU A 49 5.81 -4.11 -17.16
C LEU A 49 4.63 -4.29 -16.20
N ASN A 50 3.45 -3.75 -16.55
CA ASN A 50 2.24 -3.92 -15.75
C ASN A 50 1.79 -5.39 -15.66
N LYS A 51 1.93 -6.17 -16.74
CA LYS A 51 1.62 -7.62 -16.71
C LYS A 51 2.55 -8.37 -15.77
N ILE A 52 3.85 -8.03 -15.76
CA ILE A 52 4.83 -8.60 -14.82
C ILE A 52 4.45 -8.22 -13.39
N ALA A 53 4.17 -6.95 -13.12
CA ALA A 53 3.76 -6.47 -11.80
C ALA A 53 2.49 -7.15 -11.29
N ILE A 54 1.46 -7.34 -12.13
CA ILE A 54 0.24 -8.09 -11.76
C ILE A 54 0.58 -9.53 -11.40
N LYS A 55 1.48 -10.19 -12.16
CA LYS A 55 1.89 -11.56 -11.88
C LYS A 55 2.61 -11.66 -10.54
N GLU A 56 3.58 -10.78 -10.28
CA GLU A 56 4.33 -10.73 -9.02
C GLU A 56 3.42 -10.38 -7.83
N PHE A 57 2.53 -9.40 -8.00
CA PHE A 57 1.52 -9.04 -7.00
C PHE A 57 0.67 -10.25 -6.60
N ASN A 58 0.10 -10.97 -7.56
CA ASN A 58 -0.73 -12.14 -7.27
C ASN A 58 0.07 -13.26 -6.60
N GLN A 59 1.34 -13.44 -6.97
CA GLN A 59 2.21 -14.41 -6.29
C GLN A 59 2.50 -14.00 -4.85
N PHE A 60 2.68 -12.72 -4.58
CA PHE A 60 2.90 -12.22 -3.24
C PHE A 60 1.65 -12.34 -2.36
N VAL A 61 0.47 -12.00 -2.88
CA VAL A 61 -0.82 -12.22 -2.21
C VAL A 61 -0.97 -13.68 -1.78
N ARG A 62 -0.79 -14.63 -2.72
CA ARG A 62 -0.87 -16.07 -2.40
C ARG A 62 0.09 -16.47 -1.30
N LYS A 63 1.34 -15.99 -1.36
CA LYS A 63 2.35 -16.32 -0.35
C LYS A 63 1.97 -15.79 1.04
N LEU A 64 1.33 -14.63 1.13
CA LEU A 64 0.81 -14.10 2.40
C LEU A 64 -0.35 -14.96 2.91
N GLU A 65 -1.31 -15.29 2.04
CA GLU A 65 -2.47 -16.12 2.37
C GLU A 65 -2.07 -17.54 2.80
N ASP A 66 -1.06 -18.15 2.14
CA ASP A 66 -0.47 -19.44 2.50
C ASP A 66 0.18 -19.44 3.89
N ASN A 67 0.47 -18.25 4.44
CA ASN A 67 0.98 -18.05 5.79
C ASN A 67 -0.11 -17.52 6.75
N GLU A 68 -1.39 -17.76 6.43
CA GLU A 68 -2.56 -17.41 7.26
C GLU A 68 -2.73 -15.90 7.52
N ILE A 69 -2.15 -15.06 6.67
CA ILE A 69 -2.35 -13.60 6.72
C ILE A 69 -3.56 -13.24 5.86
N GLU A 70 -4.55 -12.55 6.45
CA GLU A 70 -5.70 -12.04 5.70
C GLU A 70 -5.26 -10.90 4.77
N VAL A 71 -5.45 -11.05 3.45
CA VAL A 71 -5.11 -10.01 2.48
C VAL A 71 -6.36 -9.35 1.92
N VAL A 72 -6.53 -8.06 2.19
CA VAL A 72 -7.60 -7.24 1.61
C VAL A 72 -7.08 -6.60 0.33
N VAL A 73 -7.40 -7.22 -0.81
CA VAL A 73 -7.05 -6.70 -2.14
C VAL A 73 -8.14 -5.78 -2.67
N ILE A 74 -7.74 -4.61 -3.16
CA ILE A 74 -8.63 -3.66 -3.84
C ILE A 74 -8.14 -3.47 -5.27
N GLY A 75 -9.09 -3.25 -6.19
CA GLY A 75 -8.74 -2.87 -7.55
C GLY A 75 -8.06 -1.49 -7.58
N GLY A 76 -6.96 -1.38 -8.32
CA GLY A 76 -6.38 -0.10 -8.69
C GLY A 76 -7.36 0.78 -9.46
N SER A 77 -7.08 2.08 -9.48
CA SER A 77 -7.83 3.07 -10.22
C SER A 77 -7.78 2.79 -11.71
N ARG A 78 -8.88 3.09 -12.42
CA ARG A 78 -8.93 3.00 -13.88
C ARG A 78 -8.12 4.10 -14.58
N THR A 79 -7.61 5.08 -13.83
CA THR A 79 -6.80 6.17 -14.39
C THR A 79 -5.40 5.69 -14.80
N LEU A 80 -4.85 6.31 -15.85
CA LEU A 80 -3.45 6.13 -16.25
C LEU A 80 -2.50 6.98 -15.39
N SER A 81 -3.03 7.93 -14.61
CA SER A 81 -2.24 8.90 -13.86
C SER A 81 -1.58 8.36 -12.59
N ASN A 82 -1.97 7.16 -12.11
CA ASN A 82 -1.59 6.66 -10.79
C ASN A 82 -0.72 5.38 -10.87
N PRO A 83 0.51 5.46 -11.39
CA PRO A 83 1.38 4.31 -11.54
C PRO A 83 1.86 3.71 -10.19
N ASP A 84 1.84 4.51 -9.11
CA ASP A 84 2.32 4.14 -7.77
C ASP A 84 1.19 3.68 -6.82
N GLU A 85 -0.05 3.54 -7.30
CA GLU A 85 -1.22 3.17 -6.47
C GLU A 85 -1.09 1.82 -5.76
N ILE A 86 -0.24 0.94 -6.28
CA ILE A 86 0.13 -0.36 -5.68
C ILE A 86 0.71 -0.20 -4.27
N PHE A 87 1.16 1.01 -3.91
CA PHE A 87 1.75 1.36 -2.61
C PHE A 87 0.80 2.20 -1.75
N PRO A 88 -0.29 1.62 -1.20
CA PRO A 88 -1.26 2.35 -0.39
C PRO A 88 -0.64 2.91 0.89
N ASN A 89 0.41 2.27 1.39
CA ASN A 89 1.12 2.69 2.59
C ASN A 89 1.75 4.09 2.51
N ASN A 90 1.79 4.71 1.33
CA ASN A 90 2.27 6.07 1.19
C ASN A 90 1.26 7.11 1.68
N TRP A 91 -0.04 6.87 1.50
CA TRP A 91 -1.09 7.84 1.83
C TRP A 91 -1.99 7.39 2.98
N ILE A 92 -1.98 6.11 3.38
CA ILE A 92 -2.76 5.59 4.51
C ILE A 92 -1.94 4.74 5.48
N VAL A 93 -2.25 4.89 6.77
CA VAL A 93 -1.72 4.10 7.89
C VAL A 93 -2.86 3.66 8.79
N PHE A 94 -2.73 2.45 9.34
CA PHE A 94 -3.62 1.90 10.36
C PHE A 94 -2.86 1.73 11.68
N ASP A 95 -3.42 2.23 12.78
CA ASP A 95 -2.90 2.05 14.14
C ASP A 95 -4.04 1.76 15.10
N GLN A 96 -4.12 0.51 15.60
CA GLN A 96 -5.18 0.06 16.51
C GLN A 96 -6.58 0.36 15.95
N ASN A 97 -7.26 1.38 16.51
CA ASN A 97 -8.58 1.86 16.09
C ASN A 97 -8.51 3.21 15.39
N LYS A 98 -7.38 3.55 14.74
CA LYS A 98 -7.18 4.81 14.03
C LYS A 98 -6.75 4.57 12.59
N ILE A 99 -7.20 5.48 11.72
CA ILE A 99 -6.75 5.58 10.33
C ILE A 99 -6.14 6.97 10.17
N GLY A 100 -4.88 7.02 9.72
CA GLY A 100 -4.22 8.26 9.31
C GLY A 100 -4.17 8.35 7.79
N ILE A 101 -4.58 9.49 7.23
CA ILE A 101 -4.52 9.78 5.79
C ILE A 101 -3.59 10.98 5.61
N PHE A 102 -2.59 10.86 4.75
CA PHE A 102 -1.49 11.83 4.70
C PHE A 102 -1.36 12.58 3.36
N PRO A 103 -0.85 13.82 3.40
CA PRO A 103 -0.64 14.65 2.22
C PRO A 103 0.55 14.14 1.39
N MET A 104 0.29 13.81 0.13
CA MET A 104 1.29 13.36 -0.85
C MET A 104 1.95 14.56 -1.56
N PHE A 105 3.27 14.48 -1.78
CA PHE A 105 4.04 15.54 -2.46
C PHE A 105 3.61 15.67 -3.92
N ALA A 106 3.75 14.58 -4.69
CA ALA A 106 3.41 14.52 -6.10
C ALA A 106 1.89 14.66 -6.31
N LYS A 107 1.49 15.47 -7.29
CA LYS A 107 0.08 15.85 -7.50
C LYS A 107 -0.72 14.66 -8.01
N ASN A 108 -0.16 13.87 -8.92
CA ASN A 108 -0.83 12.67 -9.41
C ASN A 108 -1.14 11.68 -8.28
N ARG A 109 -0.22 11.57 -7.31
CA ARG A 109 -0.38 10.70 -6.14
C ARG A 109 -1.46 11.13 -5.16
N ARG A 110 -1.82 12.42 -5.10
CA ARG A 110 -2.94 12.90 -4.27
C ARG A 110 -4.28 12.27 -4.68
N THR A 111 -4.40 11.88 -5.94
CA THR A 111 -5.60 11.22 -6.47
C THR A 111 -5.64 9.71 -6.16
N GLU A 112 -4.59 9.16 -5.53
CA GLU A 112 -4.58 7.77 -5.05
C GLU A 112 -5.41 7.58 -3.77
N VAL A 113 -5.68 8.67 -3.03
CA VAL A 113 -6.49 8.62 -1.81
C VAL A 113 -7.89 8.15 -2.15
N ASN A 114 -8.27 6.99 -1.62
CA ASN A 114 -9.53 6.33 -1.92
C ASN A 114 -10.49 6.44 -0.73
N TYR A 115 -11.30 7.49 -0.70
CA TYR A 115 -12.29 7.70 0.36
C TYR A 115 -13.41 6.66 0.39
N ASP A 116 -13.78 6.09 -0.76
CA ASP A 116 -14.78 5.02 -0.82
C ASP A 116 -14.29 3.76 -0.10
N LEU A 117 -13.00 3.43 -0.26
CA LEU A 117 -12.36 2.37 0.50
C LEU A 117 -12.41 2.66 2.00
N ILE A 118 -11.99 3.86 2.42
CA ILE A 118 -11.96 4.24 3.83
C ILE A 118 -13.35 4.09 4.44
N ASN A 119 -14.38 4.59 3.76
CA ASN A 119 -15.77 4.45 4.18
C ASN A 119 -16.20 2.98 4.28
N LYS A 120 -15.82 2.14 3.31
CA LYS A 120 -16.12 0.70 3.33
C LYS A 120 -15.41 -0.05 4.46
N ILE A 121 -14.17 0.34 4.78
CA ILE A 121 -13.47 -0.22 5.94
C ILE A 121 -14.18 0.23 7.22
N ASN A 122 -14.51 1.51 7.33
CA ASN A 122 -15.10 2.08 8.53
C ASN A 122 -16.59 1.72 8.72
N SER A 123 -17.29 1.23 7.69
CA SER A 123 -18.71 0.88 7.82
C SER A 123 -18.95 -0.26 8.81
N ASN A 124 -17.95 -1.12 9.00
CA ASN A 124 -17.99 -2.28 9.90
C ASN A 124 -16.99 -2.16 11.06
N ASN A 125 -16.31 -1.02 11.17
CA ASN A 125 -15.24 -0.82 12.15
C ASN A 125 -15.29 0.61 12.66
N ASP A 126 -15.31 0.82 13.97
CA ASP A 126 -15.36 2.16 14.56
C ASP A 126 -13.96 2.82 14.58
N TYR A 127 -13.28 2.90 13.43
CA TYR A 127 -11.99 3.60 13.38
C TYR A 127 -12.19 5.11 13.50
N LYS A 128 -11.30 5.74 14.26
CA LYS A 128 -11.14 7.19 14.27
C LYS A 128 -10.27 7.63 13.10
N ILE A 129 -10.85 8.39 12.18
CA ILE A 129 -10.17 8.86 10.97
C ILE A 129 -9.51 10.22 11.24
N TYR A 130 -8.24 10.32 10.88
CA TYR A 130 -7.45 11.55 10.89
C TYR A 130 -7.00 11.87 9.46
N ASP A 131 -7.65 12.88 8.86
CA ASP A 131 -7.36 13.31 7.50
C ASP A 131 -6.48 14.57 7.52
N TYR A 132 -5.25 14.41 7.03
CA TYR A 132 -4.24 15.45 6.94
C TYR A 132 -4.01 15.95 5.50
N THR A 133 -4.78 15.47 4.53
CA THR A 133 -4.56 15.76 3.10
C THR A 133 -4.57 17.26 2.77
N LYS A 134 -5.37 18.05 3.49
CA LYS A 134 -5.43 19.52 3.34
C LYS A 134 -4.09 20.24 3.54
N TYR A 135 -3.15 19.64 4.27
CA TYR A 135 -1.84 20.26 4.49
C TYR A 135 -0.98 20.32 3.23
N ALA A 136 -1.33 19.55 2.19
CA ALA A 136 -0.70 19.65 0.88
C ALA A 136 -0.89 21.04 0.23
N ASP A 137 -1.95 21.77 0.59
CA ASP A 137 -2.20 23.15 0.11
C ASP A 137 -1.23 24.16 0.73
N SER A 138 -0.61 23.80 1.85
CA SER A 138 0.42 24.59 2.55
C SER A 138 1.83 24.04 2.34
N GLU A 139 2.02 23.23 1.30
CA GLU A 139 3.31 22.58 0.97
C GLU A 139 3.90 21.71 2.09
N ILE A 140 3.05 21.15 2.95
CA ILE A 140 3.42 20.20 4.00
C ILE A 140 3.04 18.79 3.54
N PHE A 141 4.02 17.88 3.51
CA PHE A 141 3.89 16.54 2.94
C PHE A 141 4.40 15.47 3.89
N LEU A 142 3.84 14.27 3.79
CA LEU A 142 4.20 13.15 4.66
C LEU A 142 3.87 11.81 3.98
N GLU A 143 4.88 11.15 3.38
CA GLU A 143 4.70 9.89 2.66
C GLU A 143 5.21 8.68 3.48
N GLY A 144 4.38 7.66 3.61
CA GLY A 144 4.54 6.61 4.63
C GLY A 144 5.60 5.53 4.41
N THR A 145 6.25 5.39 3.25
CA THR A 145 7.31 4.35 3.06
C THR A 145 8.60 4.60 3.86
N GLY A 146 8.87 5.84 4.28
CA GLY A 146 10.10 6.20 5.03
C GLY A 146 9.85 7.06 6.28
N SER A 147 8.62 7.50 6.51
CA SER A 147 8.31 8.51 7.53
C SER A 147 7.66 7.95 8.80
N PHE A 148 7.06 6.75 8.73
CA PHE A 148 6.35 6.16 9.85
C PHE A 148 6.59 4.66 9.98
N VAL A 149 7.09 4.27 11.15
CA VAL A 149 7.15 2.87 11.57
C VAL A 149 6.66 2.81 13.01
N PHE A 150 5.61 2.03 13.26
CA PHE A 150 5.12 1.79 14.61
C PHE A 150 5.90 0.62 15.21
N LYS A 151 6.39 0.81 16.42
CA LYS A 151 6.99 -0.28 17.20
C LYS A 151 5.88 -1.24 17.65
N GLN A 152 6.09 -2.54 17.48
CA GLN A 152 5.27 -3.54 18.13
C GLN A 152 5.55 -3.55 19.64
N ASN A 153 4.49 -3.53 20.43
CA ASN A 153 4.57 -3.65 21.89
C ASN A 153 4.86 -5.09 22.32
#